data_AF-A0A842FRB4-F1
#
_entry.id   AF-A0A842FRB4-F1
#
_cell.length_a   1.000
_cell.length_b   1.000
_cell.length_c   1.000
_cell.angle_alpha   90.00
_cell.angle_beta   90.00
_cell.angle_gamma   90.00
#
_symmetry.space_group_name_H-M   'P 1'
#
loop_
_entity.id
_entity.type
_entity.pdbx_description
1 polymer ?
#
loop_
_entity_poly.entity_id
_entity_poly.type
_entity_poly.pdbx_seq_one_letter_code
_entity_poly.pdbx_strand_id
1 'polypeptide(L)'
;MTMKVVQYFLVSIYVLLLHISYVDFISPNFSYLGYRHVTVDSISIALTIVLIFCPLLVAKVGVTQPSGILFWILYAIVYIPVLLIPNYLYGVVPWENWLTDFVLLGSMLLLYSVSSWRLLHIPLIKIKRTIVQWMYVILTTSFFLYIVKVSGIHLKPPTDSEDIYAARLSFRQHTSPVVGYGMQWLAKIFNPILVVYGLVNKKWMFILLGFAMQYLLFTTNGLKSTLMSTALLILVAVALRKKGRYFSILFVGGLSCLLCLSVGYDYMTSSYEMTSLLSRRMIFTPGLLMNYYVDFFSHHEQMHLSYSILSGIFTNPYATTPPFIIGEAYFNRPDMAANANFFADGFANFGYSGIAIYTAVAAIIMWIYNSLAEGPIKLFAMLLLVMPVWSLTDTSLTTVFLTHGLLLAIISLYFIKCSGGEELDAKSVQYQLGSSLE
;
A
#
# COMPACT_ATOMS: atom_id res chain seq x y z
N MET A 1 -28.65 -10.31 11.07
CA MET A 1 -27.29 -10.78 10.72
C MET A 1 -26.29 -9.88 11.45
N THR A 2 -25.39 -10.43 12.28
CA THR A 2 -24.40 -9.61 13.00
C THR A 2 -23.41 -9.01 11.99
N MET A 3 -22.87 -7.81 12.27
CA MET A 3 -21.91 -7.16 11.35
C MET A 3 -20.67 -8.02 11.09
N LYS A 4 -20.30 -8.90 12.04
CA LYS A 4 -19.22 -9.86 11.89
C LYS A 4 -19.57 -10.93 10.85
N VAL A 5 -20.80 -11.44 10.82
CA VAL A 5 -21.24 -12.36 9.76
C VAL A 5 -21.19 -11.69 8.37
N VAL A 6 -21.56 -10.39 8.28
CA VAL A 6 -21.44 -9.62 7.01
C VAL A 6 -19.98 -9.49 6.58
N GLN A 7 -19.08 -9.22 7.51
CA GLN A 7 -17.64 -9.15 7.25
C GLN A 7 -17.09 -10.48 6.70
N TYR A 8 -17.45 -11.62 7.30
CA TYR A 8 -17.02 -12.93 6.82
C TYR A 8 -17.57 -13.21 5.43
N PHE A 9 -18.86 -12.95 5.20
CA PHE A 9 -19.50 -13.10 3.90
C PHE A 9 -18.82 -12.27 2.81
N LEU A 10 -18.50 -11.01 3.08
CA LEU A 10 -17.81 -10.14 2.11
C LEU A 10 -16.39 -10.60 1.80
N VAL A 11 -15.67 -11.14 2.79
CA VAL A 11 -14.35 -11.74 2.55
C VAL A 11 -14.48 -13.02 1.72
N SER A 12 -15.50 -13.85 1.93
CA SER A 12 -15.77 -15.00 1.08
C SER A 12 -16.04 -14.59 -0.37
N ILE A 13 -16.85 -13.54 -0.58
CA ILE A 13 -17.08 -12.97 -1.92
C ILE A 13 -15.78 -12.46 -2.52
N TYR A 14 -14.96 -11.74 -1.74
CA TYR A 14 -13.67 -11.23 -2.19
C TYR A 14 -12.76 -12.36 -2.68
N VAL A 15 -12.60 -13.42 -1.88
CA VAL A 15 -11.80 -14.61 -2.23
C VAL A 15 -12.36 -15.31 -3.48
N LEU A 16 -13.68 -15.46 -3.58
CA LEU A 16 -14.32 -16.05 -4.76
C LEU A 16 -14.08 -15.22 -6.03
N LEU A 17 -14.23 -13.89 -5.95
CA LEU A 17 -13.98 -13.00 -7.08
C LEU A 17 -12.51 -12.99 -7.50
N LEU A 18 -11.59 -13.10 -6.54
CA LEU A 18 -10.17 -13.31 -6.86
C LEU A 18 -9.97 -14.65 -7.58
N HIS A 19 -10.56 -15.73 -7.09
CA HIS A 19 -10.46 -17.02 -7.77
C HIS A 19 -10.97 -16.96 -9.22
N ILE A 20 -12.17 -16.40 -9.44
CA ILE A 20 -12.75 -16.22 -10.78
C ILE A 20 -11.83 -15.35 -11.66
N SER A 21 -11.38 -14.19 -11.13
CA SER A 21 -10.46 -13.31 -11.85
C SER A 21 -9.18 -14.05 -12.27
N TYR A 22 -8.66 -14.89 -11.38
CA TYR A 22 -7.41 -15.62 -11.61
C TYR A 22 -7.58 -16.68 -12.68
N VAL A 23 -8.58 -17.56 -12.54
CA VAL A 23 -8.78 -18.71 -13.41
C VAL A 23 -9.19 -18.27 -14.80
N ASP A 24 -10.15 -17.35 -14.91
CA ASP A 24 -10.80 -17.05 -16.18
C ASP A 24 -10.04 -16.02 -17.02
N PHE A 25 -9.36 -15.07 -16.36
CA PHE A 25 -8.71 -13.95 -17.06
C PHE A 25 -7.20 -13.92 -16.91
N ILE A 26 -6.65 -14.27 -15.74
CA ILE A 26 -5.22 -14.06 -15.50
C ILE A 26 -4.38 -15.24 -15.97
N SER A 27 -4.69 -16.44 -15.50
CA SER A 27 -3.93 -17.64 -15.84
C SER A 27 -3.88 -17.93 -17.37
N PRO A 28 -4.95 -17.72 -18.15
CA PRO A 28 -4.91 -18.02 -19.58
C PRO A 28 -4.11 -16.98 -20.37
N ASN A 29 -4.18 -15.70 -19.97
CA ASN A 29 -3.60 -14.59 -20.73
C ASN A 29 -2.18 -14.20 -20.28
N PHE A 30 -1.75 -14.61 -19.08
CA PHE A 30 -0.48 -14.18 -18.49
C PHE A 30 0.44 -15.33 -18.03
N SER A 31 0.28 -16.51 -18.65
CA SER A 31 1.13 -17.68 -18.39
C SER A 31 2.63 -17.43 -18.60
N TYR A 32 3.00 -16.55 -19.55
CA TYR A 32 4.38 -16.12 -19.79
C TYR A 32 5.01 -15.33 -18.64
N LEU A 33 4.20 -14.77 -17.72
CA LEU A 33 4.67 -14.13 -16.49
C LEU A 33 4.68 -15.11 -15.31
N GLY A 34 4.41 -16.40 -15.56
CA GLY A 34 4.39 -17.45 -14.55
C GLY A 34 3.04 -17.63 -13.84
N TYR A 35 1.98 -16.94 -14.26
CA TYR A 35 0.62 -17.23 -13.80
C TYR A 35 0.13 -18.55 -14.39
N ARG A 36 0.18 -19.62 -13.60
CA ARG A 36 -0.29 -20.96 -13.99
C ARG A 36 -1.56 -21.30 -13.24
N HIS A 37 -2.30 -22.27 -13.75
CA HIS A 37 -3.45 -22.85 -13.07
C HIS A 37 -3.28 -24.36 -13.00
N VAL A 38 -2.57 -24.79 -11.96
CA VAL A 38 -2.43 -26.19 -11.59
C VAL A 38 -3.43 -26.46 -10.47
N THR A 39 -4.13 -27.59 -10.56
CA THR A 39 -5.07 -28.01 -9.51
C THR A 39 -4.29 -28.64 -8.35
N VAL A 40 -4.47 -28.11 -7.16
CA VAL A 40 -3.94 -28.68 -5.91
C VAL A 40 -5.01 -29.52 -5.20
N ASP A 41 -4.58 -30.33 -4.23
CA ASP A 41 -5.48 -31.14 -3.41
C ASP A 41 -6.43 -30.31 -2.54
N SER A 42 -7.60 -30.88 -2.23
CA SER A 42 -8.65 -30.18 -1.47
C SER A 42 -8.26 -29.85 -0.02
N ILE A 43 -7.27 -30.56 0.56
CA ILE A 43 -6.81 -30.32 1.93
C ILE A 43 -5.99 -29.03 1.96
N SER A 44 -5.09 -28.82 1.00
CA SER A 44 -4.33 -27.58 0.83
C SER A 44 -5.25 -26.37 0.65
N ILE A 45 -6.31 -26.49 -0.17
CA ILE A 45 -7.32 -25.44 -0.32
C ILE A 45 -8.03 -25.16 1.01
N ALA A 46 -8.46 -26.20 1.73
CA ALA A 46 -9.15 -26.05 3.01
C ALA A 46 -8.25 -25.38 4.06
N LEU A 47 -6.98 -25.77 4.16
CA LEU A 47 -6.01 -25.15 5.06
C LEU A 47 -5.77 -23.68 4.72
N THR A 48 -5.61 -23.35 3.44
CA THR A 48 -5.48 -21.96 2.97
C THR A 48 -6.69 -21.13 3.37
N ILE A 49 -7.90 -21.66 3.16
CA ILE A 49 -9.15 -20.99 3.57
C ILE A 49 -9.14 -20.75 5.09
N VAL A 50 -8.79 -21.76 5.89
CA VAL A 50 -8.70 -21.61 7.36
C VAL A 50 -7.73 -20.48 7.74
N LEU A 51 -6.55 -20.43 7.12
CA LEU A 51 -5.55 -19.38 7.37
C LEU A 51 -6.02 -17.99 6.93
N ILE A 52 -6.77 -17.88 5.83
CA ILE A 52 -7.39 -16.62 5.39
C ILE A 52 -8.35 -16.10 6.46
N PHE A 53 -9.21 -16.96 7.02
CA PHE A 53 -10.21 -16.55 8.01
C PHE A 53 -9.65 -16.37 9.43
N CYS A 54 -8.46 -16.90 9.74
CA CYS A 54 -7.90 -16.85 11.09
C CYS A 54 -7.73 -15.41 11.65
N PRO A 55 -7.15 -14.43 10.92
CA PRO A 55 -7.07 -13.05 11.40
C PRO A 55 -8.44 -12.41 11.72
N LEU A 56 -9.51 -12.83 11.03
CA LEU A 56 -10.87 -12.30 11.22
C LEU A 56 -11.52 -12.75 12.54
N LEU A 57 -10.98 -13.78 13.19
CA LEU A 57 -11.45 -14.20 14.51
C LEU A 57 -11.21 -13.06 15.52
N VAL A 58 -10.04 -12.40 15.42
CA VAL A 58 -9.60 -11.34 16.32
C VAL A 58 -9.93 -9.94 15.77
N ALA A 59 -9.92 -9.76 14.44
CA ALA A 59 -10.16 -8.48 13.81
C ALA A 59 -11.58 -7.95 14.07
N LYS A 60 -11.67 -6.69 14.52
CA LYS A 60 -12.94 -5.96 14.64
C LYS A 60 -13.39 -5.44 13.27
N VAL A 61 -14.71 -5.29 13.12
CA VAL A 61 -15.33 -4.69 11.92
C VAL A 61 -14.94 -3.21 11.76
N GLY A 62 -14.84 -2.50 12.88
CA GLY A 62 -14.52 -1.08 12.89
C GLY A 62 -13.03 -0.81 13.09
N VAL A 63 -12.57 0.34 12.58
CA VAL A 63 -11.20 0.84 12.75
C VAL A 63 -11.22 2.15 13.52
N THR A 64 -10.47 2.18 14.62
CA THR A 64 -10.38 3.34 15.53
C THR A 64 -8.97 3.92 15.66
N GLN A 65 -7.96 3.23 15.10
CA GLN A 65 -6.55 3.65 15.11
C GLN A 65 -5.94 3.50 13.72
N PRO A 66 -4.96 4.34 13.33
CA PRO A 66 -4.27 4.23 12.05
C PRO A 66 -3.69 2.84 11.75
N SER A 67 -3.17 2.12 12.75
CA SER A 67 -2.70 0.73 12.58
C SER A 67 -3.76 -0.24 12.08
N GLY A 68 -5.05 0.03 12.32
CA GLY A 68 -6.14 -0.76 11.75
C GLY A 68 -6.27 -0.59 10.24
N ILE A 69 -5.92 0.57 9.68
CA ILE A 69 -5.90 0.79 8.22
C ILE A 69 -4.77 -0.01 7.60
N LEU A 70 -3.58 0.02 8.22
CA LEU A 70 -2.45 -0.84 7.81
C LEU A 70 -2.84 -2.31 7.81
N PHE A 71 -3.47 -2.80 8.88
CA PHE A 71 -3.94 -4.19 8.95
C PHE A 71 -4.86 -4.54 7.78
N TRP A 72 -5.90 -3.75 7.51
CA TRP A 72 -6.88 -4.07 6.47
C TRP A 72 -6.32 -3.98 5.04
N ILE A 73 -5.45 -3.00 4.76
CA ILE A 73 -4.77 -2.89 3.47
C ILE A 73 -3.87 -4.11 3.25
N LEU A 74 -2.99 -4.43 4.21
CA LEU A 74 -2.12 -5.60 4.10
C LEU A 74 -2.92 -6.91 4.04
N TYR A 75 -4.03 -7.01 4.79
CA TYR A 75 -4.88 -8.19 4.79
C TYR A 75 -5.47 -8.47 3.40
N ALA A 76 -6.08 -7.47 2.78
CA ALA A 76 -6.75 -7.63 1.49
C ALA A 76 -5.77 -7.73 0.32
N ILE A 77 -4.70 -6.93 0.32
CA ILE A 77 -3.82 -6.71 -0.84
C ILE A 77 -2.56 -7.58 -0.80
N VAL A 78 -2.12 -8.03 0.38
CA VAL A 78 -0.89 -8.82 0.53
C VAL A 78 -1.18 -10.20 1.09
N TYR A 79 -1.76 -10.30 2.29
CA TYR A 79 -1.95 -11.57 3.00
C TYR A 79 -2.81 -12.56 2.19
N ILE A 80 -4.04 -12.17 1.82
CA ILE A 80 -4.94 -13.05 1.05
C ILE A 80 -4.29 -13.53 -0.27
N PRO A 81 -3.78 -12.66 -1.17
CA PRO A 81 -3.20 -13.13 -2.41
C PRO A 81 -1.93 -13.96 -2.23
N VAL A 82 -1.09 -13.67 -1.23
CA VAL A 82 0.10 -14.50 -0.94
C VAL A 82 -0.30 -15.93 -0.57
N LEU A 83 -1.35 -16.10 0.23
CA LEU A 83 -1.88 -17.42 0.59
C LEU A 83 -2.55 -18.13 -0.59
N LEU A 84 -3.25 -17.39 -1.47
CA LEU A 84 -3.97 -17.98 -2.60
C LEU A 84 -3.03 -18.44 -3.72
N ILE A 85 -2.00 -17.66 -4.06
CA ILE A 85 -1.18 -17.88 -5.25
C ILE A 85 -0.54 -19.29 -5.30
N PRO A 86 0.10 -19.83 -4.23
CA PRO A 86 0.71 -21.15 -4.27
C PRO A 86 -0.26 -22.27 -4.66
N ASN A 87 -1.54 -22.16 -4.30
CA ASN A 87 -2.58 -23.12 -4.65
C ASN A 87 -2.88 -23.17 -6.15
N TYR A 88 -2.48 -22.15 -6.92
CA TYR A 88 -2.62 -22.12 -8.38
C TYR A 88 -1.32 -22.50 -9.10
N LEU A 89 -0.16 -22.36 -8.46
CA LEU A 89 1.13 -22.57 -9.10
C LEU A 89 1.64 -24.01 -9.01
N TYR A 90 1.32 -24.70 -7.91
CA TYR A 90 1.89 -26.02 -7.61
C TYR A 90 0.81 -27.09 -7.48
N GLY A 91 1.12 -28.31 -7.94
CA GLY A 91 0.26 -29.48 -7.70
C GLY A 91 0.30 -29.94 -6.25
N VAL A 92 1.40 -29.66 -5.55
CA VAL A 92 1.58 -29.83 -4.10
C VAL A 92 2.27 -28.57 -3.59
N VAL A 93 1.65 -27.85 -2.65
CA VAL A 93 2.22 -26.61 -2.12
C VAL A 93 3.53 -26.92 -1.38
N PRO A 94 4.66 -26.28 -1.73
CA PRO A 94 5.94 -26.47 -1.06
C PRO A 94 5.88 -26.13 0.43
N TRP A 95 6.74 -26.76 1.23
CA TRP A 95 6.82 -26.52 2.68
C TRP A 95 7.15 -25.06 3.01
N GLU A 96 7.98 -24.42 2.19
CA GLU A 96 8.44 -23.05 2.33
C GLU A 96 7.27 -22.06 2.25
N ASN A 97 6.26 -22.37 1.43
CA ASN A 97 5.04 -21.57 1.31
C ASN A 97 4.14 -21.73 2.53
N TRP A 98 3.97 -22.94 3.06
CA TRP A 98 3.25 -23.13 4.32
C TRP A 98 3.91 -22.38 5.47
N LEU A 99 5.23 -22.46 5.59
CA LEU A 99 5.97 -21.73 6.61
C LEU A 99 5.82 -20.21 6.43
N THR A 100 5.83 -19.73 5.18
CA THR A 100 5.53 -18.32 4.86
C THR A 100 4.15 -17.92 5.36
N ASP A 101 3.12 -18.72 5.08
CA ASP A 101 1.75 -18.42 5.49
C ASP A 101 1.59 -18.35 7.02
N PHE A 102 2.22 -19.27 7.75
CA PHE A 102 2.22 -19.24 9.22
C PHE A 102 2.97 -18.03 9.81
N VAL A 103 4.14 -17.67 9.24
CA VAL A 103 4.89 -16.48 9.68
C VAL A 103 4.12 -15.20 9.35
N LEU A 104 3.43 -15.15 8.21
CA LEU A 104 2.56 -14.04 7.85
C LEU A 104 1.34 -13.95 8.76
N LEU A 105 0.72 -15.07 9.15
CA LEU A 105 -0.36 -15.07 10.14
C LEU A 105 0.12 -14.45 11.46
N GLY A 106 1.26 -14.90 11.98
CA GLY A 106 1.88 -14.31 13.17
C GLY A 106 2.15 -12.81 13.01
N SER A 107 2.61 -12.41 11.83
CA SER A 107 2.86 -11.00 11.51
C SER A 107 1.58 -10.16 11.50
N MET A 108 0.49 -10.67 10.93
CA MET A 108 -0.81 -10.00 10.89
C MET A 108 -1.41 -9.87 12.29
N LEU A 109 -1.28 -10.89 13.14
CA LEU A 109 -1.73 -10.83 14.54
C LEU A 109 -0.93 -9.80 15.34
N LEU A 110 0.39 -9.75 15.16
CA LEU A 110 1.24 -8.74 15.80
C LEU A 110 0.84 -7.32 15.37
N LEU A 111 0.72 -7.06 14.07
CA LEU A 111 0.33 -5.74 13.54
C LEU A 111 -1.07 -5.32 14.00
N TYR A 112 -2.01 -6.27 14.07
CA TYR A 112 -3.34 -5.99 14.62
C TYR A 112 -3.28 -5.61 16.11
N SER A 113 -2.44 -6.30 16.90
CA SER A 113 -2.31 -6.08 18.34
C SER A 113 -1.90 -4.64 18.69
N VAL A 114 -1.14 -3.97 17.81
CA VAL A 114 -0.68 -2.56 17.97
C VAL A 114 -1.85 -1.60 18.19
N SER A 115 -3.03 -1.90 17.63
CA SER A 115 -4.24 -1.10 17.85
C SER A 115 -4.70 -1.05 19.31
N SER A 116 -4.27 -2.02 20.12
CA SER A 116 -4.63 -2.18 21.52
C SER A 116 -3.48 -1.87 22.49
N TRP A 117 -2.30 -1.50 21.97
CA TRP A 117 -1.17 -1.12 22.82
C TRP A 117 -1.43 0.22 23.50
N ARG A 118 -0.91 0.39 24.72
CA ARG A 118 -1.01 1.67 25.45
C ARG A 118 -0.25 2.74 24.66
N LEU A 119 -0.92 3.86 24.39
CA LEU A 119 -0.33 4.97 23.64
C LEU A 119 0.85 5.58 24.39
N LEU A 120 1.87 5.97 23.64
CA LEU A 120 3.04 6.69 24.15
C LEU A 120 2.66 8.13 24.48
N HIS A 121 3.18 8.65 25.58
CA HIS A 121 3.15 10.08 25.84
C HIS A 121 4.27 10.75 25.04
N ILE A 122 3.90 11.54 24.02
CA ILE A 122 4.85 12.26 23.17
C ILE A 122 4.81 13.74 23.56
N PRO A 123 5.93 14.33 24.05
CA PRO A 123 5.96 15.73 24.43
C PRO A 123 5.78 16.62 23.21
N LEU A 124 4.86 17.59 23.32
CA LEU A 124 4.53 18.52 22.26
C LEU A 124 5.12 19.89 22.55
N ILE A 125 5.76 20.47 21.53
CA ILE A 125 6.17 21.87 21.55
C ILE A 125 5.02 22.74 21.03
N LYS A 126 4.84 23.95 21.57
CA LYS A 126 3.83 24.89 21.07
C LYS A 126 4.39 25.63 19.86
N ILE A 127 3.75 25.46 18.70
CA ILE A 127 4.13 26.15 17.46
C ILE A 127 2.93 26.94 16.97
N LYS A 128 3.14 28.16 16.46
CA LYS A 128 2.04 28.91 15.83
C LYS A 128 1.61 28.20 14.54
N ARG A 129 0.31 27.99 14.37
CA ARG A 129 -0.26 27.36 13.17
C ARG A 129 0.15 28.01 11.86
N THR A 130 0.26 29.33 11.83
CA THR A 130 0.74 30.08 10.67
C THR A 130 2.14 29.64 10.23
N ILE A 131 3.03 29.30 11.17
CA ILE A 131 4.38 28.81 10.87
C ILE A 131 4.31 27.45 10.17
N VAL A 132 3.50 26.52 10.69
CA VAL A 132 3.34 25.18 10.09
C VAL A 132 2.72 25.27 8.69
N GLN A 133 1.75 26.18 8.50
CA GLN A 133 1.15 26.43 7.19
C GLN A 133 2.16 27.00 6.19
N TRP A 134 2.95 28.00 6.57
CA TRP A 134 4.00 28.55 5.71
C TRP A 134 5.10 27.54 5.40
N MET A 135 5.53 26.75 6.40
CA MET A 135 6.49 25.66 6.18
C MET A 135 5.96 24.66 5.14
N TYR A 136 4.70 24.25 5.26
CA TYR A 136 4.07 23.36 4.29
C TYR A 136 4.02 23.97 2.89
N VAL A 137 3.58 25.24 2.76
CA VAL A 137 3.51 25.95 1.47
C VAL A 137 4.89 26.08 0.85
N ILE A 138 5.88 26.55 1.61
CA ILE A 138 7.26 26.74 1.14
C ILE A 138 7.85 25.42 0.67
N LEU A 139 7.75 24.34 1.46
CA LEU A 139 8.28 23.03 1.08
C LEU A 139 7.60 22.49 -0.19
N THR A 140 6.26 22.52 -0.22
CA THR A 140 5.49 22.00 -1.36
C THR A 140 5.82 22.79 -2.63
N THR A 141 5.78 24.13 -2.57
CA THR A 141 6.13 24.99 -3.70
C THR A 141 7.58 24.81 -4.13
N SER A 142 8.52 24.66 -3.19
CA SER A 142 9.94 24.45 -3.52
C SER A 142 10.16 23.12 -4.25
N PHE A 143 9.55 22.02 -3.79
CA PHE A 143 9.63 20.74 -4.49
C PHE A 143 8.97 20.80 -5.87
N PHE A 144 7.81 21.45 -5.99
CA PHE A 144 7.13 21.62 -7.28
C PHE A 144 7.98 22.44 -8.26
N LEU A 145 8.51 23.59 -7.83
CA LEU A 145 9.38 24.43 -8.67
C LEU A 145 10.65 23.68 -9.07
N TYR A 146 11.23 22.88 -8.17
CA TYR A 146 12.42 22.08 -8.48
C TYR A 146 12.11 20.99 -9.52
N ILE A 147 10.99 20.28 -9.39
CA ILE A 147 10.56 19.29 -10.39
C ILE A 147 10.28 19.96 -11.74
N VAL A 148 9.56 21.08 -11.74
CA VAL A 148 9.27 21.83 -12.97
C VAL A 148 10.56 22.32 -13.63
N LYS A 149 11.56 22.74 -12.85
CA LYS A 149 12.87 23.15 -13.37
C LYS A 149 13.63 21.99 -14.04
N VAL A 150 13.54 20.78 -13.50
CA VAL A 150 14.28 19.61 -13.99
C VAL A 150 13.55 18.91 -15.14
N SER A 151 12.23 18.73 -14.99
CA SER A 151 11.42 17.94 -15.91
C SER A 151 10.61 18.76 -16.90
N GLY A 152 10.52 20.09 -16.72
CA GLY A 152 9.60 20.94 -17.49
C GLY A 152 8.15 20.83 -17.02
N ILE A 153 7.26 21.57 -17.69
CA ILE A 153 5.81 21.48 -17.48
C ILE A 153 5.20 20.73 -18.67
N HIS A 154 4.66 19.55 -18.41
CA HIS A 154 3.90 18.79 -19.39
C HIS A 154 2.43 18.78 -18.96
N LEU A 155 1.55 19.34 -19.79
CA LEU A 155 0.09 19.37 -19.52
C LEU A 155 -0.66 18.24 -20.21
N LYS A 156 -0.07 17.62 -21.23
CA LYS A 156 -0.66 16.46 -21.91
C LYS A 156 -0.15 15.18 -21.26
N PRO A 157 -1.03 14.24 -20.90
CA PRO A 157 -0.60 12.95 -20.40
C PRO A 157 0.02 12.16 -21.56
N PRO A 158 1.07 11.37 -21.32
CA PRO A 158 1.56 10.44 -22.32
C PRO A 158 0.45 9.41 -22.61
N THR A 159 -0.01 9.37 -23.86
CA THR A 159 -1.17 8.56 -24.28
C THR A 159 -0.75 7.19 -24.82
N ASP A 160 0.39 7.10 -25.50
CA ASP A 160 0.91 5.86 -26.06
C ASP A 160 1.83 5.12 -25.09
N SER A 161 1.82 3.80 -25.15
CA SER A 161 2.67 2.94 -24.31
C SER A 161 4.17 3.23 -24.50
N GLU A 162 4.57 3.57 -25.74
CA GLU A 162 5.93 3.98 -26.08
C GLU A 162 6.29 5.34 -25.48
N ASP A 163 5.41 6.34 -25.56
CA ASP A 163 5.61 7.65 -24.93
C ASP A 163 5.73 7.55 -23.40
N ILE A 164 4.92 6.69 -22.77
CA ILE A 164 5.02 6.41 -21.34
C ILE A 164 6.37 5.78 -21.00
N TYR A 165 6.86 4.86 -21.83
CA TYR A 165 8.15 4.20 -21.62
C TYR A 165 9.33 5.15 -21.85
N ALA A 166 9.28 5.95 -22.91
CA ALA A 166 10.27 6.98 -23.23
C ALA A 166 10.33 8.04 -22.14
N ALA A 167 9.18 8.52 -21.64
CA ALA A 167 9.10 9.45 -20.51
C ALA A 167 9.72 8.85 -19.23
N ARG A 168 9.53 7.54 -18.98
CA ARG A 168 10.15 6.86 -17.84
C ARG A 168 11.66 6.68 -18.00
N LEU A 169 12.13 6.37 -19.21
CA LEU A 169 13.54 6.19 -19.49
C LEU A 169 14.30 7.52 -19.40
N SER A 170 13.76 8.58 -20.01
CA SER A 170 14.31 9.94 -19.96
C SER A 170 14.32 10.46 -18.53
N PHE A 171 13.24 10.22 -17.77
CA PHE A 171 13.19 10.53 -16.35
C PHE A 171 14.29 9.78 -15.58
N ARG A 172 14.41 8.46 -15.72
CA ARG A 172 15.46 7.69 -15.02
C ARG A 172 16.88 8.17 -15.33
N GLN A 173 17.17 8.58 -16.56
CA GLN A 173 18.51 8.97 -17.00
C GLN A 173 18.90 10.40 -16.55
N HIS A 174 17.95 11.31 -16.39
CA HIS A 174 18.22 12.73 -16.10
C HIS A 174 17.82 13.17 -14.68
N THR A 175 17.30 12.26 -13.87
CA THR A 175 16.76 12.58 -12.54
C THR A 175 17.81 12.32 -11.46
N SER A 176 18.13 13.37 -10.70
CA SER A 176 18.92 13.20 -9.48
C SER A 176 18.11 12.45 -8.41
N PRO A 177 18.75 11.69 -7.50
CA PRO A 177 18.04 10.99 -6.42
C PRO A 177 17.11 11.90 -5.60
N VAL A 178 17.49 13.17 -5.45
CA VAL A 178 16.69 14.21 -4.76
C VAL A 178 15.37 14.48 -5.47
N VAL A 179 15.36 14.57 -6.81
CA VAL A 179 14.13 14.76 -7.59
C VAL A 179 13.23 13.53 -7.48
N GLY A 180 13.83 12.32 -7.54
CA GLY A 180 13.10 11.06 -7.36
C GLY A 180 12.38 11.00 -6.01
N TYR A 181 13.05 11.40 -4.92
CA TYR A 181 12.46 11.44 -3.58
C TYR A 181 11.43 12.56 -3.47
N GLY A 182 11.72 13.75 -3.97
CA GLY A 182 10.80 14.89 -3.98
C GLY A 182 9.48 14.57 -4.70
N MET A 183 9.54 13.87 -5.84
CA MET A 183 8.33 13.41 -6.53
C MET A 183 7.50 12.46 -5.69
N GLN A 184 8.13 11.48 -5.05
CA GLN A 184 7.44 10.52 -4.19
C GLN A 184 6.83 11.21 -2.96
N TRP A 185 7.54 12.15 -2.36
CA TRP A 185 7.03 12.95 -1.23
C TRP A 185 5.85 13.83 -1.62
N LEU A 186 5.89 14.48 -2.78
CA LEU A 186 4.74 15.23 -3.28
C LEU A 186 3.55 14.32 -3.55
N ALA A 187 3.76 13.21 -4.25
CA ALA A 187 2.70 12.29 -4.64
C ALA A 187 2.06 11.58 -3.43
N LYS A 188 2.84 11.23 -2.41
CA LYS A 188 2.39 10.38 -1.30
C LYS A 188 2.13 11.13 0.00
N ILE A 189 2.66 12.35 0.17
CA ILE A 189 2.52 13.15 1.40
C ILE A 189 1.92 14.53 1.12
N PHE A 190 2.61 15.39 0.36
CA PHE A 190 2.20 16.80 0.27
C PHE A 190 0.88 16.99 -0.48
N ASN A 191 0.70 16.38 -1.66
CA ASN A 191 -0.57 16.47 -2.39
C ASN A 191 -1.72 15.81 -1.62
N PRO A 192 -1.53 14.60 -1.03
CA PRO A 192 -2.50 14.01 -0.11
C PRO A 192 -2.89 14.91 1.05
N ILE A 193 -1.98 15.69 1.65
CA ILE A 193 -2.33 16.64 2.72
C ILE A 193 -3.40 17.64 2.25
N LEU A 194 -3.33 18.16 1.02
CA LEU A 194 -4.37 19.06 0.47
C LEU A 194 -5.70 18.34 0.32
N VAL A 195 -5.67 17.14 -0.28
CA VAL A 195 -6.88 16.34 -0.51
C VAL A 195 -7.53 15.99 0.82
N VAL A 196 -6.77 15.50 1.80
CA VAL A 196 -7.25 15.14 3.13
C VAL A 196 -7.78 16.36 3.87
N TYR A 197 -7.07 17.49 3.82
CA TYR A 197 -7.56 18.74 4.41
C TYR A 197 -8.90 19.15 3.78
N GLY A 198 -9.02 19.08 2.45
CA GLY A 198 -10.26 19.36 1.72
C GLY A 198 -11.40 18.41 2.09
N LEU A 199 -11.14 17.10 2.19
CA LEU A 199 -12.13 16.08 2.56
C LEU A 199 -12.64 16.27 4.00
N VAL A 200 -11.73 16.43 4.97
CA VAL A 200 -12.09 16.59 6.38
C VAL A 200 -12.85 17.89 6.62
N ASN A 201 -12.49 18.97 5.92
CA ASN A 201 -13.09 20.29 6.10
C ASN A 201 -14.20 20.62 5.09
N LYS A 202 -14.58 19.69 4.21
CA LYS A 202 -15.52 19.90 3.09
C LYS A 202 -15.16 21.09 2.18
N LYS A 203 -13.86 21.36 2.01
CA LYS A 203 -13.34 22.45 1.17
C LYS A 203 -12.89 21.91 -0.19
N TRP A 204 -13.83 21.87 -1.15
CA TRP A 204 -13.63 21.33 -2.49
C TRP A 204 -12.43 21.94 -3.24
N MET A 205 -12.12 23.22 -3.02
CA MET A 205 -10.96 23.87 -3.64
C MET A 205 -9.64 23.15 -3.32
N PHE A 206 -9.45 22.66 -2.09
CA PHE A 206 -8.23 21.94 -1.72
C PHE A 206 -8.19 20.53 -2.32
N ILE A 207 -9.34 19.89 -2.51
CA ILE A 207 -9.45 18.61 -3.20
C ILE A 207 -9.07 18.79 -4.67
N LEU A 208 -9.64 19.80 -5.34
CA LEU A 208 -9.34 20.13 -6.73
C LEU A 208 -7.87 20.48 -6.93
N LEU A 209 -7.30 21.30 -6.04
CA LEU A 209 -5.89 21.68 -6.09
C LEU A 209 -4.98 20.45 -5.91
N GLY A 210 -5.24 19.61 -4.90
CA GLY A 210 -4.50 18.38 -4.69
C GLY A 210 -4.59 17.42 -5.87
N PHE A 211 -5.76 17.29 -6.48
CA PHE A 211 -5.95 16.48 -7.69
C PHE A 211 -5.20 17.05 -8.89
N ALA A 212 -5.26 18.37 -9.12
CA ALA A 212 -4.51 19.03 -10.19
C ALA A 212 -2.99 18.83 -10.01
N MET A 213 -2.50 18.91 -8.77
CA MET A 213 -1.09 18.64 -8.45
C MET A 213 -0.72 17.17 -8.69
N GLN A 214 -1.60 16.21 -8.42
CA GLN A 214 -1.37 14.80 -8.78
C GLN A 214 -1.38 14.59 -10.29
N TYR A 215 -2.25 15.29 -11.01
CA TYR A 215 -2.30 15.24 -12.47
C TYR A 215 -0.99 15.74 -13.09
N LEU A 216 -0.46 16.86 -12.61
CA LEU A 216 0.85 17.37 -13.06
C LEU A 216 2.00 16.41 -12.76
N LEU A 217 1.98 15.72 -11.61
CA LEU A 217 2.99 14.69 -11.34
C LEU A 217 2.83 13.49 -12.28
N PHE A 218 1.60 13.08 -12.59
CA PHE A 218 1.33 11.99 -13.51
C PHE A 218 1.79 12.30 -14.93
N THR A 219 1.55 13.51 -15.45
CA THR A 219 2.04 13.90 -16.77
C THR A 219 3.57 13.92 -16.84
N THR A 220 4.24 14.12 -15.70
CA THR A 220 5.70 14.12 -15.60
C THR A 220 6.29 12.71 -15.49
N ASN A 221 5.71 11.83 -14.65
CA ASN A 221 6.27 10.50 -14.37
C ASN A 221 5.62 9.34 -15.15
N GLY A 222 4.49 9.58 -15.82
CA GLY A 222 3.75 8.56 -16.58
C GLY A 222 3.19 7.41 -15.73
N LEU A 223 3.08 7.58 -14.41
CA LEU A 223 2.61 6.56 -13.47
C LEU A 223 1.13 6.78 -13.13
N LYS A 224 0.25 6.00 -13.78
CA LYS A 224 -1.21 6.04 -13.55
C LYS A 224 -1.59 5.88 -12.07
N SER A 225 -0.79 5.15 -11.30
CA SER A 225 -0.95 4.99 -9.84
C SER A 225 -0.93 6.30 -9.08
N THR A 226 -0.21 7.33 -9.56
CA THR A 226 -0.18 8.68 -8.96
C THR A 226 -1.58 9.31 -8.95
N LEU A 227 -2.35 9.15 -10.01
CA LEU A 227 -3.72 9.66 -10.08
C LEU A 227 -4.70 8.81 -9.27
N MET A 228 -4.60 7.48 -9.40
CA MET A 228 -5.48 6.53 -8.69
C MET A 228 -5.37 6.66 -7.17
N SER A 229 -4.24 7.18 -6.68
CA SER A 229 -3.98 7.47 -5.29
C SER A 229 -5.07 8.38 -4.67
N THR A 230 -5.54 9.42 -5.39
CA THR A 230 -6.61 10.31 -4.91
C THR A 230 -7.95 9.57 -4.77
N ALA A 231 -8.24 8.66 -5.70
CA ALA A 231 -9.44 7.83 -5.63
C ALA A 231 -9.40 6.89 -4.41
N LEU A 232 -8.24 6.30 -4.13
CA LEU A 232 -8.03 5.47 -2.93
C LEU A 232 -8.26 6.28 -1.64
N LEU A 233 -7.75 7.51 -1.55
CA LEU A 233 -8.00 8.38 -0.39
C LEU A 233 -9.49 8.65 -0.18
N ILE A 234 -10.24 8.90 -1.26
CA ILE A 234 -11.68 9.13 -1.19
C ILE A 234 -12.40 7.85 -0.73
N LEU A 235 -12.03 6.68 -1.27
CA LEU A 235 -12.60 5.39 -0.85
C LEU A 235 -12.37 5.13 0.63
N VAL A 236 -11.15 5.34 1.13
CA VAL A 236 -10.82 5.20 2.55
C VAL A 236 -11.56 6.24 3.41
N ALA A 237 -11.71 7.48 2.94
CA ALA A 237 -12.48 8.51 3.64
C ALA A 237 -13.96 8.12 3.78
N VAL A 238 -14.57 7.55 2.74
CA VAL A 238 -15.92 6.99 2.80
C VAL A 238 -15.99 5.84 3.80
N ALA A 239 -15.01 4.93 3.80
CA ALA A 239 -14.94 3.82 4.75
C ALA A 239 -14.75 4.27 6.22
N LEU A 240 -14.12 5.42 6.44
CA LEU A 240 -13.91 6.03 7.77
C LEU A 240 -15.09 6.86 8.27
N ARG A 241 -16.17 7.02 7.48
CA ARG A 241 -17.41 7.64 7.96
C ARG A 241 -17.99 6.88 9.16
N LYS A 242 -18.89 7.54 9.92
CA LYS A 242 -19.48 7.00 11.15
C LYS A 242 -18.39 6.46 12.11
N LYS A 243 -17.30 7.21 12.27
CA LYS A 243 -16.14 6.90 13.12
C LYS A 243 -15.44 5.57 12.77
N GLY A 244 -15.48 5.16 11.50
CA GLY A 244 -14.89 3.91 11.04
C GLY A 244 -15.59 2.65 11.57
N ARG A 245 -16.80 2.75 12.13
CA ARG A 245 -17.55 1.62 12.73
C ARG A 245 -17.74 0.45 11.75
N TYR A 246 -17.85 0.75 10.45
CA TYR A 246 -18.11 -0.22 9.39
C TYR A 246 -16.95 -0.32 8.40
N PHE A 247 -15.75 0.08 8.82
CA PHE A 247 -14.59 0.24 7.94
C PHE A 247 -14.30 -1.02 7.12
N SER A 248 -14.20 -2.19 7.76
CA SER A 248 -13.83 -3.42 7.03
C SER A 248 -14.87 -3.82 5.99
N ILE A 249 -16.15 -3.60 6.29
CA ILE A 249 -17.27 -3.93 5.39
C ILE A 249 -17.23 -3.01 4.17
N LEU A 250 -17.05 -1.70 4.38
CA LEU A 250 -16.97 -0.74 3.28
C LEU A 250 -15.69 -0.91 2.45
N PHE A 251 -14.57 -1.19 3.11
CA PHE A 251 -13.28 -1.39 2.44
C PHE A 251 -13.26 -2.68 1.61
N VAL A 252 -13.54 -3.83 2.24
CA VAL A 252 -13.57 -5.12 1.54
C VAL A 252 -14.75 -5.16 0.55
N GLY A 253 -15.92 -4.67 0.92
CA GLY A 253 -17.06 -4.58 0.01
C GLY A 253 -16.78 -3.67 -1.19
N GLY A 254 -16.04 -2.57 -1.00
CA GLY A 254 -15.58 -1.70 -2.07
C GLY A 254 -14.60 -2.40 -3.01
N LEU A 255 -13.62 -3.14 -2.48
CA LEU A 255 -12.71 -3.95 -3.29
C LEU A 255 -13.46 -5.07 -4.04
N SER A 256 -14.36 -5.79 -3.38
CA SER A 256 -15.20 -6.81 -4.03
C SER A 256 -16.08 -6.21 -5.11
N CYS A 257 -16.64 -5.02 -4.90
CA CYS A 257 -17.41 -4.31 -5.92
C CYS A 257 -16.53 -3.95 -7.14
N LEU A 258 -15.34 -3.40 -6.90
CA LEU A 258 -14.37 -3.08 -7.97
C LEU A 258 -13.97 -4.33 -8.77
N LEU A 259 -13.71 -5.44 -8.08
CA LEU A 259 -13.40 -6.72 -8.73
C LEU A 259 -14.58 -7.25 -9.55
N CYS A 260 -15.79 -7.24 -8.97
CA CYS A 260 -17.00 -7.67 -9.66
C CYS A 260 -17.26 -6.84 -10.92
N LEU A 261 -17.10 -5.51 -10.85
CA LEU A 261 -17.23 -4.62 -12.00
C LEU A 261 -16.14 -4.89 -13.05
N SER A 262 -14.90 -5.15 -12.63
CA SER A 262 -13.80 -5.46 -13.55
C SER A 262 -14.05 -6.76 -14.32
N VAL A 263 -14.44 -7.82 -13.61
CA VAL A 263 -14.76 -9.13 -14.16
C VAL A 263 -15.99 -9.04 -15.08
N GLY A 264 -17.04 -8.36 -14.63
CA GLY A 264 -18.25 -8.16 -15.44
C GLY A 264 -17.97 -7.40 -16.73
N TYR A 265 -17.17 -6.33 -16.67
CA TYR A 265 -16.75 -5.58 -17.86
C TYR A 265 -15.97 -6.45 -18.85
N ASP A 266 -15.01 -7.23 -18.35
CA ASP A 266 -14.17 -8.07 -19.19
C ASP A 266 -14.95 -9.25 -19.81
N TYR A 267 -15.92 -9.84 -19.11
CA TYR A 267 -16.85 -10.79 -19.73
C TYR A 267 -17.70 -10.14 -20.83
N MET A 268 -18.26 -8.96 -20.58
CA MET A 268 -19.13 -8.27 -21.54
C MET A 268 -18.39 -7.83 -22.80
N THR A 269 -17.11 -7.48 -22.67
CA THR A 269 -16.27 -6.99 -23.77
C THR A 269 -15.38 -8.05 -24.38
N SER A 270 -15.38 -9.28 -23.84
CA SER A 270 -14.41 -10.34 -24.18
C SER A 270 -12.96 -9.85 -24.10
N SER A 271 -12.67 -9.02 -23.09
CA SER A 271 -11.36 -8.42 -22.82
C SER A 271 -10.76 -9.01 -21.53
N TYR A 272 -9.55 -8.59 -21.18
CA TYR A 272 -8.90 -8.88 -19.89
C TYR A 272 -8.22 -7.65 -19.30
N GLU A 273 -8.42 -6.47 -19.90
CA GLU A 273 -7.68 -5.26 -19.56
C GLU A 273 -8.02 -4.75 -18.16
N MET A 274 -9.30 -4.79 -17.77
CA MET A 274 -9.73 -4.24 -16.50
C MET A 274 -9.29 -5.14 -15.34
N THR A 275 -9.45 -6.45 -15.49
CA THR A 275 -8.97 -7.48 -14.54
C THR A 275 -7.44 -7.48 -14.47
N SER A 276 -6.75 -7.25 -15.59
CA SER A 276 -5.30 -7.06 -15.62
C SER A 276 -4.85 -5.82 -14.83
N LEU A 277 -5.58 -4.72 -14.93
CA LEU A 277 -5.24 -3.47 -14.23
C LEU A 277 -5.55 -3.55 -12.73
N LEU A 278 -6.76 -4.00 -12.37
CA LEU A 278 -7.28 -3.92 -11.00
C LEU A 278 -7.04 -5.19 -10.18
N SER A 279 -6.99 -6.37 -10.80
CA SER A 279 -6.79 -7.64 -10.08
C SER A 279 -5.34 -8.08 -10.20
N ARG A 280 -4.84 -8.28 -11.44
CA ARG A 280 -3.48 -8.79 -11.67
C ARG A 280 -2.41 -7.88 -11.08
N ARG A 281 -2.38 -6.61 -11.48
CA ARG A 281 -1.31 -5.68 -11.05
C ARG A 281 -1.40 -5.29 -9.58
N MET A 282 -2.62 -5.04 -9.09
CA MET A 282 -2.83 -4.49 -7.75
C MET A 282 -2.79 -5.56 -6.66
N ILE A 283 -3.27 -6.79 -6.95
CA ILE A 283 -3.51 -7.81 -5.92
C ILE A 283 -2.66 -9.07 -6.19
N PHE A 284 -2.69 -9.63 -7.40
CA PHE A 284 -1.97 -10.90 -7.66
C PHE A 284 -0.47 -10.76 -7.86
N THR A 285 0.00 -9.65 -8.44
CA THR A 285 1.44 -9.44 -8.72
C THR A 285 2.25 -9.40 -7.42
N PRO A 286 1.86 -8.65 -6.37
CA PRO A 286 2.56 -8.72 -5.09
C PRO A 286 2.59 -10.12 -4.46
N GLY A 287 1.51 -10.90 -4.62
CA GLY A 287 1.43 -12.28 -4.14
C GLY A 287 2.35 -13.23 -4.89
N LEU A 288 2.35 -13.14 -6.23
CA LEU A 288 3.26 -13.89 -7.10
C LEU A 288 4.73 -13.58 -6.81
N LEU A 289 5.06 -12.29 -6.68
CA LEU A 289 6.43 -11.89 -6.42
C LEU A 289 6.90 -12.32 -5.02
N MET A 290 6.04 -12.30 -4.00
CA MET A 290 6.38 -12.90 -2.70
C MET A 290 6.82 -14.37 -2.85
N ASN A 291 6.07 -15.15 -3.64
CA ASN A 291 6.41 -16.55 -3.88
C ASN A 291 7.78 -16.69 -4.57
N TYR A 292 8.11 -15.86 -5.56
CA TYR A 292 9.44 -15.88 -6.21
C TYR A 292 10.58 -15.47 -5.27
N TYR A 293 10.34 -14.50 -4.39
CA TYR A 293 11.33 -14.13 -3.37
C TYR A 293 11.58 -15.30 -2.40
N VAL A 294 10.53 -16.00 -1.98
CA VAL A 294 10.66 -17.17 -1.10
C VAL A 294 11.40 -18.31 -1.82
N ASP A 295 11.00 -18.62 -3.04
CA ASP A 295 11.60 -19.70 -3.83
C ASP A 295 13.11 -19.45 -4.06
N PHE A 296 13.50 -18.23 -4.45
CA PHE A 296 14.89 -17.87 -4.69
C PHE A 296 15.74 -17.85 -3.42
N PHE A 297 15.37 -17.03 -2.43
CA PHE A 297 16.20 -16.79 -1.23
C PHE A 297 16.12 -17.90 -0.18
N SER A 298 15.28 -18.93 -0.38
CA SER A 298 15.37 -20.18 0.40
C SER A 298 16.56 -21.04 -0.01
N HIS A 299 17.02 -20.90 -1.27
CA HIS A 299 18.06 -21.73 -1.85
C HIS A 299 19.34 -20.96 -2.21
N HIS A 300 19.33 -19.64 -2.06
CA HIS A 300 20.43 -18.75 -2.37
C HIS A 300 20.79 -17.86 -1.17
N GLU A 301 21.99 -17.28 -1.21
CA GLU A 301 22.50 -16.42 -0.13
C GLU A 301 21.61 -15.20 0.08
N GLN A 302 21.35 -14.87 1.35
CA GLN A 302 20.53 -13.73 1.74
C GLN A 302 21.32 -12.42 1.66
N MET A 303 20.60 -11.32 1.46
CA MET A 303 21.23 -10.03 1.17
C MET A 303 21.79 -9.32 2.40
N HIS A 304 21.26 -9.59 3.60
CA HIS A 304 21.68 -8.94 4.85
C HIS A 304 21.79 -7.41 4.78
N LEU A 305 20.92 -6.74 4.00
CA LEU A 305 20.91 -5.29 3.76
C LEU A 305 22.23 -4.73 3.19
N SER A 306 23.06 -5.58 2.59
CA SER A 306 24.35 -5.23 1.96
C SER A 306 24.23 -4.26 0.79
N TYR A 307 23.05 -4.14 0.18
CA TYR A 307 22.76 -3.16 -0.88
C TYR A 307 22.27 -1.81 -0.36
N SER A 308 22.20 -1.64 0.97
CA SER A 308 21.52 -0.51 1.62
C SER A 308 22.31 -0.07 2.86
N ILE A 309 21.64 0.02 4.01
CA ILE A 309 22.17 0.58 5.27
C ILE A 309 23.38 -0.22 5.80
N LEU A 310 23.48 -1.52 5.48
CA LEU A 310 24.58 -2.38 5.95
C LEU A 310 25.65 -2.64 4.88
N SER A 311 25.68 -1.85 3.81
CA SER A 311 26.70 -1.94 2.74
C SER A 311 28.15 -1.78 3.20
N GLY A 312 28.38 -1.12 4.34
CA GLY A 312 29.72 -1.00 4.94
C GLY A 312 30.14 -2.19 5.80
N ILE A 313 29.22 -3.12 6.11
CA ILE A 313 29.46 -4.27 7.00
C ILE A 313 29.43 -5.58 6.21
N PHE A 314 28.48 -5.71 5.28
CA PHE A 314 28.31 -6.90 4.46
C PHE A 314 28.60 -6.57 2.99
N THR A 315 29.33 -7.46 2.32
CA THR A 315 29.54 -7.36 0.87
C THR A 315 28.29 -7.86 0.17
N ASN A 316 27.84 -7.17 -0.89
CA ASN A 316 26.65 -7.57 -1.63
C ASN A 316 26.96 -8.79 -2.52
N PRO A 317 26.35 -9.97 -2.28
CA PRO A 317 26.66 -11.19 -3.00
C PRO A 317 26.29 -11.16 -4.49
N TYR A 318 25.38 -10.26 -4.91
CA TYR A 318 24.87 -10.20 -6.28
C TYR A 318 25.14 -8.87 -6.99
N ALA A 319 25.82 -7.92 -6.34
CA ALA A 319 26.12 -6.58 -6.87
C ALA A 319 24.90 -5.76 -7.37
N THR A 320 23.68 -6.18 -7.03
CA THR A 320 22.43 -5.51 -7.40
C THR A 320 21.42 -5.56 -6.24
N THR A 321 20.18 -5.11 -6.45
CA THR A 321 19.11 -5.14 -5.43
C THR A 321 18.13 -6.29 -5.65
N PRO A 322 17.43 -6.80 -4.60
CA PRO A 322 16.54 -7.95 -4.72
C PRO A 322 15.53 -7.90 -5.87
N PRO A 323 14.86 -6.75 -6.15
CA PRO A 323 13.92 -6.68 -7.27
C PRO A 323 14.51 -7.02 -8.64
N PHE A 324 15.78 -6.66 -8.89
CA PHE A 324 16.43 -6.96 -10.18
C PHE A 324 16.90 -8.41 -10.24
N ILE A 325 17.32 -9.00 -9.12
CA ILE A 325 17.66 -10.43 -9.03
C ILE A 325 16.46 -11.28 -9.45
N ILE A 326 15.28 -10.97 -8.88
CA ILE A 326 14.04 -11.68 -9.20
C ILE A 326 13.58 -11.38 -10.63
N GLY A 327 13.78 -10.15 -11.11
CA GLY A 327 13.55 -9.76 -12.52
C GLY A 327 14.36 -10.61 -13.50
N GLU A 328 15.64 -10.82 -13.22
CA GLU A 328 16.51 -11.68 -14.01
C GLU A 328 16.13 -13.15 -13.90
N ALA A 329 16.02 -13.68 -12.67
CA ALA A 329 15.81 -15.10 -12.42
C ALA A 329 14.47 -15.65 -12.93
N TYR A 330 13.38 -14.90 -12.79
CA TYR A 330 12.02 -15.40 -13.12
C TYR A 330 11.43 -14.81 -14.40
N PHE A 331 11.92 -13.65 -14.86
CA PHE A 331 11.41 -12.99 -16.06
C PHE A 331 12.45 -12.87 -17.19
N ASN A 332 13.68 -13.31 -16.97
CA ASN A 332 14.81 -13.18 -17.90
C ASN A 332 15.03 -11.73 -18.36
N ARG A 333 14.85 -10.78 -17.43
CA ARG A 333 14.94 -9.33 -17.68
C ARG A 333 15.74 -8.66 -16.57
N PRO A 334 17.07 -8.51 -16.72
CA PRO A 334 17.92 -7.91 -15.69
C PRO A 334 17.63 -6.41 -15.46
N ASP A 335 16.97 -5.74 -16.39
CA ASP A 335 16.53 -4.35 -16.30
C ASP A 335 15.13 -4.18 -15.65
N MET A 336 14.45 -5.29 -15.35
CA MET A 336 13.14 -5.30 -14.71
C MET A 336 13.25 -5.33 -13.19
N ALA A 337 12.69 -4.31 -12.53
CA ALA A 337 12.55 -4.32 -11.07
C ALA A 337 11.25 -5.05 -10.68
N ALA A 338 11.38 -6.29 -10.22
CA ALA A 338 10.28 -7.12 -9.73
C ALA A 338 9.96 -6.81 -8.24
N ASN A 339 9.46 -5.60 -7.97
CA ASN A 339 9.15 -5.18 -6.60
C ASN A 339 7.95 -5.94 -6.02
N ALA A 340 8.19 -6.66 -4.92
CA ALA A 340 7.17 -7.34 -4.11
C ALA A 340 6.72 -6.45 -2.94
N ASN A 341 6.24 -7.03 -1.85
CA ASN A 341 5.84 -6.31 -0.64
C ASN A 341 6.96 -6.28 0.42
N PHE A 342 6.76 -5.55 1.51
CA PHE A 342 7.80 -5.41 2.54
C PHE A 342 8.14 -6.72 3.28
N PHE A 343 7.25 -7.73 3.30
CA PHE A 343 7.57 -9.05 3.86
C PHE A 343 8.56 -9.79 2.94
N ALA A 344 8.39 -9.68 1.63
CA ALA A 344 9.32 -10.26 0.66
C ALA A 344 10.73 -9.64 0.78
N ASP A 345 10.82 -8.32 0.98
CA ASP A 345 12.11 -7.66 1.25
C ASP A 345 12.73 -8.13 2.58
N GLY A 346 11.92 -8.29 3.63
CA GLY A 346 12.37 -8.91 4.88
C GLY A 346 12.94 -10.31 4.64
N PHE A 347 12.24 -11.13 3.86
CA PHE A 347 12.68 -12.48 3.50
C PHE A 347 13.99 -12.50 2.72
N ALA A 348 14.14 -11.64 1.70
CA ALA A 348 15.38 -11.55 0.93
C ALA A 348 16.60 -11.20 1.80
N ASN A 349 16.41 -10.46 2.88
CA ASN A 349 17.49 -9.99 3.73
C ASN A 349 17.88 -10.96 4.85
N PHE A 350 16.91 -11.62 5.48
CA PHE A 350 17.17 -12.48 6.65
C PHE A 350 16.23 -13.71 6.72
N GLY A 351 15.64 -14.12 5.60
CA GLY A 351 14.69 -15.23 5.51
C GLY A 351 13.45 -15.01 6.39
N TYR A 352 12.92 -16.08 6.97
CA TYR A 352 11.74 -15.99 7.85
C TYR A 352 11.97 -15.09 9.07
N SER A 353 13.20 -15.02 9.60
CA SER A 353 13.53 -14.10 10.68
C SER A 353 13.41 -12.64 10.24
N GLY A 354 13.73 -12.35 8.97
CA GLY A 354 13.58 -11.03 8.37
C GLY A 354 12.13 -10.57 8.26
N ILE A 355 11.20 -11.48 7.91
CA ILE A 355 9.76 -11.19 7.96
C ILE A 355 9.35 -10.76 9.38
N ALA A 356 9.77 -11.50 10.41
CA ALA A 356 9.45 -11.19 11.80
C ALA A 356 10.07 -9.85 12.26
N ILE A 357 11.34 -9.58 11.92
CA ILE A 357 12.04 -8.33 12.26
C ILE A 357 11.35 -7.15 11.59
N TYR A 358 11.05 -7.23 10.30
CA TYR A 358 10.39 -6.15 9.56
C TYR A 358 9.00 -5.86 10.10
N THR A 359 8.23 -6.91 10.45
CA THR A 359 6.95 -6.76 11.12
C THR A 359 7.08 -6.05 12.46
N ALA A 360 8.07 -6.42 13.28
CA ALA A 360 8.31 -5.77 14.57
C ALA A 360 8.66 -4.28 14.41
N VAL A 361 9.50 -3.94 13.43
CA VAL A 361 9.83 -2.55 13.10
C VAL A 361 8.58 -1.79 12.63
N ALA A 362 7.79 -2.37 11.72
CA ALA A 362 6.54 -1.78 11.27
C ALA A 362 5.54 -1.58 12.43
N ALA A 363 5.47 -2.53 13.36
CA ALA A 363 4.63 -2.44 14.56
C ALA A 363 5.07 -1.28 15.47
N ILE A 364 6.37 -1.09 15.69
CA ILE A 364 6.92 0.03 16.46
C ILE A 364 6.60 1.37 15.77
N ILE A 365 6.80 1.46 14.46
CA ILE A 365 6.47 2.66 13.69
C ILE A 365 4.98 2.99 13.82
N MET A 366 4.11 1.99 13.70
CA MET A 366 2.67 2.16 13.86
C MET A 366 2.25 2.53 15.28
N TRP A 367 2.96 2.05 16.30
CA TRP A 367 2.72 2.43 17.68
C TRP A 367 3.04 3.91 17.92
N ILE A 368 4.15 4.40 17.38
CA ILE A 368 4.50 5.83 17.39
C ILE A 368 3.44 6.65 16.62
N TYR A 369 3.06 6.19 15.43
CA TYR A 369 2.06 6.87 14.60
C TYR A 369 0.69 6.96 15.30
N ASN A 370 0.21 5.87 15.89
CA ASN A 370 -1.04 5.84 16.66
C ASN A 370 -1.02 6.85 17.82
N SER A 371 0.11 6.96 18.52
CA SER A 371 0.30 7.89 19.65
C SER A 371 0.27 9.36 19.20
N LEU A 372 0.82 9.66 18.02
CA LEU A 372 0.69 10.99 17.41
C LEU A 372 -0.74 11.27 16.93
N ALA A 373 -1.43 10.27 16.37
CA ALA A 373 -2.77 10.41 15.80
C ALA A 373 -3.90 10.59 16.82
N GLU A 374 -3.61 10.58 18.13
CA GLU A 374 -4.64 10.76 19.15
C GLU A 374 -5.31 12.14 19.12
N GLY A 375 -6.59 12.16 19.50
CA GLY A 375 -7.39 13.37 19.67
C GLY A 375 -8.00 13.87 18.35
N PRO A 376 -8.07 15.19 18.14
CA PRO A 376 -8.90 15.80 17.10
C PRO A 376 -8.39 15.56 15.67
N ILE A 377 -7.09 15.29 15.54
CA ILE A 377 -6.44 15.08 14.24
C ILE A 377 -6.53 13.63 13.75
N LYS A 378 -7.20 12.74 14.49
CA LYS A 378 -7.20 11.29 14.23
C LYS A 378 -7.68 10.94 12.82
N LEU A 379 -8.78 11.53 12.35
CA LEU A 379 -9.28 11.28 11.00
C LEU A 379 -8.29 11.75 9.93
N PHE A 380 -7.67 12.91 10.15
CA PHE A 380 -6.64 13.45 9.25
C PHE A 380 -5.43 12.51 9.20
N ALA A 381 -4.95 12.05 10.36
CA ALA A 381 -3.83 11.12 10.47
C ALA A 381 -4.14 9.78 9.77
N MET A 382 -5.33 9.22 10.01
CA MET A 382 -5.79 8.00 9.36
C MET A 382 -5.75 8.09 7.82
N LEU A 383 -6.19 9.22 7.26
CA LEU A 383 -6.19 9.43 5.82
C LEU A 383 -4.79 9.73 5.27
N LEU A 384 -3.97 10.49 5.98
CA LEU A 384 -2.59 10.78 5.59
C LEU A 384 -1.73 9.50 5.49
N LEU A 385 -2.02 8.52 6.35
CA LEU A 385 -1.29 7.25 6.41
C LEU A 385 -1.54 6.33 5.19
N VAL A 386 -2.63 6.53 4.45
CA VAL A 386 -3.09 5.59 3.41
C VAL A 386 -2.03 5.34 2.33
N MET A 387 -1.39 6.38 1.78
CA MET A 387 -0.42 6.19 0.69
C MET A 387 0.90 5.58 1.15
N PRO A 388 1.50 6.02 2.29
CA PRO A 388 2.66 5.33 2.84
C PRO A 388 2.38 3.85 3.09
N VAL A 389 1.22 3.51 3.65
CA VAL A 389 0.83 2.12 3.90
C VAL A 389 0.60 1.35 2.61
N TRP A 390 -0.05 1.96 1.62
CA TRP A 390 -0.22 1.37 0.30
C TRP A 390 1.12 0.99 -0.32
N SER A 391 2.15 1.81 -0.10
CA SER A 391 3.50 1.53 -0.61
C SER A 391 4.14 0.30 0.03
N LEU A 392 3.69 -0.16 1.20
CA LEU A 392 4.20 -1.39 1.81
C LEU A 392 3.73 -2.64 1.05
N THR A 393 2.70 -2.52 0.22
CA THR A 393 2.20 -3.64 -0.58
C THR A 393 3.05 -3.90 -1.82
N ASP A 394 3.90 -2.94 -2.23
CA ASP A 394 4.68 -3.00 -3.47
C ASP A 394 6.14 -2.54 -3.34
N THR A 395 6.65 -2.33 -2.12
CA THR A 395 8.08 -2.05 -1.91
C THR A 395 8.57 -2.37 -0.47
N SER A 396 9.86 -2.16 -0.23
CA SER A 396 10.51 -2.43 1.06
C SER A 396 10.16 -1.42 2.15
N LEU A 397 10.21 -1.86 3.42
CA LEU A 397 9.92 -1.01 4.58
C LEU A 397 10.87 0.19 4.68
N THR A 398 12.16 0.01 4.37
CA THR A 398 13.15 1.11 4.38
C THR A 398 12.84 2.17 3.33
N THR A 399 12.47 1.73 2.12
CA THR A 399 12.04 2.62 1.03
C THR A 399 10.75 3.34 1.40
N VAL A 400 9.81 2.66 2.06
CA VAL A 400 8.59 3.33 2.56
C VAL A 400 8.90 4.38 3.62
N PHE A 401 9.79 4.04 4.55
CA PHE A 401 10.16 4.91 5.66
C PHE A 401 10.76 6.23 5.17
N LEU A 402 11.73 6.15 4.25
CA LEU A 402 12.48 7.30 3.76
C LEU A 402 11.85 7.90 2.49
N THR A 403 11.78 7.10 1.43
CA THR A 403 11.48 7.56 0.07
C THR A 403 9.99 7.78 -0.19
N HIS A 404 9.12 6.89 0.31
CA HIS A 404 7.66 7.08 0.17
C HIS A 404 7.03 7.89 1.31
N GLY A 405 7.87 8.43 2.20
CA GLY A 405 7.51 9.53 3.08
C GLY A 405 6.78 9.12 4.35
N LEU A 406 6.82 7.87 4.80
CA LEU A 406 6.23 7.51 6.10
C LEU A 406 6.86 8.30 7.26
N LEU A 407 8.18 8.51 7.24
CA LEU A 407 8.85 9.42 8.19
C LEU A 407 8.34 10.86 8.05
N LEU A 408 8.16 11.34 6.82
CA LEU A 408 7.59 12.67 6.58
C LEU A 408 6.15 12.79 7.03
N ALA A 409 5.35 11.72 6.94
CA ALA A 409 3.98 11.66 7.46
C ALA A 409 3.99 11.82 8.99
N ILE A 410 4.89 11.13 9.68
CA ILE A 410 5.10 11.22 11.13
C ILE A 410 5.50 12.63 11.53
N ILE A 411 6.50 13.21 10.84
CA ILE A 411 6.99 14.58 11.08
C ILE A 411 5.87 15.59 10.84
N SER A 412 5.17 15.48 9.71
CA SER A 412 4.05 16.37 9.37
C SER A 412 2.95 16.31 10.42
N LEU A 413 2.58 15.11 10.87
CA LEU A 413 1.55 14.91 11.89
C LEU A 413 1.98 15.51 13.24
N TYR A 414 3.25 15.35 13.63
CA TYR A 414 3.81 15.97 14.83
C TYR A 414 3.67 17.50 14.81
N PHE A 415 4.08 18.15 13.72
CA PHE A 415 3.99 19.60 13.59
C PHE A 415 2.54 20.10 13.56
N ILE A 416 1.63 19.38 12.89
CA ILE A 416 0.20 19.70 12.89
C ILE A 416 -0.36 19.63 14.32
N LYS A 417 -0.02 18.60 15.09
CA LYS A 417 -0.44 18.46 16.50
C LYS A 417 0.09 19.58 17.38
N CYS A 418 1.37 19.94 17.22
CA CYS A 418 2.03 21.04 17.92
C CYS A 418 1.37 22.42 17.66
N SER A 419 0.63 22.56 16.55
CA SER A 419 -0.01 23.81 16.15
C SER A 419 -1.41 24.08 16.72
N GLY A 420 -1.89 23.21 17.64
CA GLY A 420 -3.21 23.34 18.24
C GLY A 420 -4.31 22.84 17.31
N GLY A 421 -4.38 21.51 17.11
CA GLY A 421 -5.33 20.82 16.21
C GLY A 421 -6.83 21.01 16.49
N GLU A 422 -7.21 21.99 17.32
CA GLU A 422 -8.57 22.28 17.79
C GLU A 422 -9.53 22.68 16.66
N GLU A 423 -9.08 23.37 15.60
CA GLU A 423 -9.97 23.71 14.48
C GLU A 423 -10.29 22.51 13.57
N LEU A 424 -9.41 21.50 13.53
CA LEU A 424 -9.70 20.21 12.90
C LEU A 424 -10.67 19.38 13.76
N ASP A 425 -10.75 19.64 15.07
CA ASP A 425 -11.64 18.94 16.02
C ASP A 425 -13.12 19.19 15.69
N ALA A 426 -13.56 20.45 15.73
CA ALA A 426 -14.96 20.82 15.51
C ALA A 426 -15.48 20.33 14.14
N LYS A 427 -14.63 20.37 13.12
CA LYS A 427 -14.99 19.99 11.74
C LYS A 427 -14.88 18.49 11.49
N SER A 428 -13.93 17.78 12.12
CA SER A 428 -13.87 16.31 12.04
C SER A 428 -15.06 15.66 12.77
N VAL A 429 -15.47 16.23 13.91
CA VAL A 429 -16.68 15.84 14.62
C VAL A 429 -17.92 16.07 13.75
N GLN A 430 -18.03 17.23 13.09
CA GLN A 430 -19.10 17.48 12.10
C GLN A 430 -19.03 16.55 10.88
N TYR A 431 -17.85 16.20 10.38
CA TYR A 431 -17.69 15.23 9.28
C TYR A 431 -18.19 13.84 9.69
N GLN A 432 -17.90 13.43 10.93
CA GLN A 432 -18.34 12.14 11.47
C GLN A 432 -19.83 12.10 11.84
N LEU A 433 -20.42 13.24 12.22
CA LEU A 433 -21.84 13.36 12.61
C LEU A 433 -22.77 13.73 11.45
N GLY A 434 -22.31 14.51 10.47
CA GLY A 434 -23.12 15.04 9.37
C GLY A 434 -23.61 14.01 8.34
N SER A 435 -23.59 12.72 8.67
CA SER A 435 -24.22 11.64 7.91
C SER A 435 -25.29 10.88 8.74
N SER A 436 -25.75 11.46 9.85
CA SER A 436 -26.87 10.93 10.65
C SER A 436 -28.15 11.76 10.50
N LEU A 437 -28.18 12.72 9.56
CA LEU A 437 -29.34 13.57 9.25
C LEU A 437 -29.69 13.57 7.75
N GLU A 438 -29.16 12.63 6.97
CA GLU A 438 -29.60 12.34 5.60
C GLU A 438 -29.90 10.85 5.44
#